data_AF-A0A920RNP3-F1
#
_entry.id   AF-A0A920RNP3-F1
#
_cell.length_a   1.000
_cell.length_b   1.000
_cell.length_c   1.000
_cell.angle_alpha   90.00
_cell.angle_beta   90.00
_cell.angle_gamma   90.00
#
_symmetry.space_group_name_H-M   'P 1'
#
loop_
_entity.id
_entity.type
_entity.pdbx_description
1 polymer ?
#
loop_
_entity_poly.entity_id
_entity_poly.type
_entity_poly.pdbx_seq_one_letter_code
_entity_poly.pdbx_strand_id
1 'polypeptide(L)'
;MSAADLDGDGQVDLFAGTYADPVSVIRDMGSRIFWGDRRRGFQQSNSQWLPGFSPLGRTIADFDGDGHLDIFSPQHSGELTREDLACHIYWGSATGFHTRRRSTLICDSVNDSLAGDFNGDGLIDLAVACHTRHGNHRAFSRVFYNDGTASGTRG
;
A
#
# COMPACT_ATOMS: atom_id res chain seq x y z
N MET A 1 -2.18 5.66 -8.83
CA MET A 1 -3.38 5.92 -8.01
C MET A 1 -4.21 4.65 -8.05
N SER A 2 -5.04 4.42 -7.04
CA SER A 2 -5.97 3.29 -6.98
C SER A 2 -7.34 3.83 -6.56
N ALA A 3 -8.43 3.17 -6.95
CA ALA A 3 -9.79 3.63 -6.67
C ALA A 3 -10.68 2.45 -6.27
N ALA A 4 -11.38 2.57 -5.15
CA ALA A 4 -12.29 1.56 -4.60
C ALA A 4 -13.19 2.22 -3.55
N ASP A 5 -14.30 1.57 -3.19
CA ASP A 5 -15.12 1.95 -2.04
C ASP A 5 -14.42 1.44 -0.76
N LEU A 6 -13.59 2.28 -0.15
CA LEU A 6 -12.67 1.91 0.93
C LEU A 6 -13.32 1.99 2.31
N ASP A 7 -14.41 2.77 2.46
CA ASP A 7 -15.19 2.85 3.69
C ASP A 7 -16.54 2.12 3.64
N GLY A 8 -16.93 1.58 2.47
CA GLY A 8 -18.13 0.77 2.29
C GLY A 8 -19.41 1.59 2.21
N ASP A 9 -19.32 2.89 1.90
CA ASP A 9 -20.47 3.80 1.83
C ASP A 9 -21.20 3.78 0.47
N GLY A 10 -20.70 2.99 -0.49
CA GLY A 10 -21.22 2.88 -1.84
C GLY A 10 -20.68 3.93 -2.81
N GLN A 11 -19.68 4.72 -2.41
CA GLN A 11 -19.00 5.70 -3.24
C GLN A 11 -17.56 5.28 -3.49
N VAL A 12 -17.00 5.70 -4.63
CA VAL A 12 -15.60 5.41 -4.93
C VAL A 12 -14.70 6.42 -4.23
N ASP A 13 -13.73 5.91 -3.49
CA ASP A 13 -12.62 6.66 -2.90
C ASP A 13 -11.38 6.61 -3.77
N LEU A 14 -10.46 7.55 -3.56
CA LEU A 14 -9.17 7.59 -4.26
C LEU A 14 -8.01 7.43 -3.29
N PHE A 15 -7.17 6.43 -3.55
CA PHE A 15 -5.88 6.28 -2.87
C PHE A 15 -4.74 6.77 -3.77
N ALA A 16 -4.12 7.87 -3.37
CA ALA A 16 -3.10 8.57 -4.13
C ALA A 16 -1.80 8.69 -3.32
N GLY A 17 -0.71 8.15 -3.86
CA GLY A 17 0.63 8.37 -3.30
C GLY A 17 1.27 9.63 -3.85
N THR A 18 2.22 10.14 -3.10
CA THR A 18 3.05 11.27 -3.49
C THR A 18 4.39 10.76 -4.01
N TYR A 19 4.95 11.41 -5.03
CA TYR A 19 6.34 11.17 -5.45
C TYR A 19 7.09 12.51 -5.44
N ALA A 20 8.26 12.52 -4.84
CA ALA A 20 9.16 13.67 -4.78
C ALA A 20 10.59 13.16 -4.76
N ASP A 21 11.51 14.02 -5.20
CA ASP A 21 12.93 13.70 -5.17
C ASP A 21 13.46 13.69 -3.72
N PRO A 22 14.33 12.74 -3.32
CA PRO A 22 14.92 12.67 -1.97
C PRO A 22 15.72 13.91 -1.54
N VAL A 23 16.05 14.85 -2.45
CA VAL A 23 16.63 16.16 -2.08
C VAL A 23 15.57 17.12 -1.49
N SER A 24 14.29 16.73 -1.53
CA SER A 24 13.19 17.42 -0.89
C SER A 24 13.36 17.47 0.64
N VAL A 25 13.11 18.64 1.23
CA VAL A 25 13.08 18.84 2.70
C VAL A 25 11.88 18.12 3.36
N ILE A 26 11.00 17.51 2.57
CA ILE A 26 9.79 16.82 3.02
C ILE A 26 10.16 15.40 3.46
N ARG A 27 10.09 15.16 4.77
CA ARG A 27 10.46 13.87 5.39
C ARG A 27 9.35 12.81 5.40
N ASP A 28 8.11 13.16 5.04
CA ASP A 28 7.02 12.20 4.91
C ASP A 28 6.29 12.47 3.59
N MET A 29 6.32 11.49 2.72
CA MET A 29 5.78 11.55 1.36
C MET A 29 4.75 10.44 1.15
N GLY A 30 4.04 10.11 2.22
CA GLY A 30 2.97 9.13 2.24
C GLY A 30 1.85 9.38 1.22
N SER A 31 0.81 8.60 1.42
CA SER A 31 -0.36 8.58 0.56
C SER A 31 -1.53 9.28 1.23
N ARG A 32 -2.46 9.77 0.42
CA ARG A 32 -3.78 10.22 0.85
C ARG A 32 -4.85 9.29 0.34
N ILE A 33 -5.82 9.01 1.21
CA ILE A 33 -7.15 8.55 0.81
C ILE A 33 -8.01 9.80 0.71
N PHE A 34 -8.64 10.04 -0.44
CA PHE A 34 -9.68 11.04 -0.61
C PHE A 34 -11.03 10.32 -0.61
N TRP A 35 -11.85 10.62 0.39
CA TRP A 35 -13.16 9.99 0.55
C TRP A 35 -14.15 10.58 -0.45
N GLY A 36 -14.86 9.71 -1.14
CA GLY A 36 -15.87 10.03 -2.14
C GLY A 36 -17.03 10.82 -1.52
N ASP A 37 -17.42 11.90 -2.18
CA ASP A 37 -18.62 12.65 -1.81
C ASP A 37 -19.38 12.99 -3.09
N ARG A 38 -20.57 12.42 -3.25
CA ARG A 38 -21.40 12.57 -4.45
C ARG A 38 -21.89 14.01 -4.66
N ARG A 39 -21.94 14.81 -3.59
CA ARG A 39 -22.41 16.19 -3.62
C ARG A 39 -21.26 17.17 -3.85
N ARG A 40 -20.10 16.91 -3.26
CA ARG A 40 -18.97 17.86 -3.24
C ARG A 40 -17.74 17.41 -4.02
N GLY A 41 -17.70 16.15 -4.46
CA GLY A 41 -16.53 15.53 -5.06
C GLY A 41 -15.38 15.35 -4.07
N PHE A 42 -14.21 14.98 -4.60
CA PHE A 42 -13.00 14.80 -3.80
C PHE A 42 -12.49 16.13 -3.26
N GLN A 43 -12.28 16.21 -1.95
CA GLN A 43 -11.77 17.40 -1.26
C GLN A 43 -10.58 17.05 -0.38
N GLN A 44 -9.59 17.94 -0.30
CA GLN A 44 -8.46 17.75 0.60
C GLN A 44 -8.86 17.73 2.08
N SER A 45 -9.91 18.46 2.45
CA SER A 45 -10.48 18.43 3.80
C SER A 45 -11.16 17.10 4.15
N ASN A 46 -11.60 16.35 3.14
CA ASN A 46 -12.18 15.02 3.28
C ASN A 46 -11.16 13.95 2.87
N SER A 47 -9.99 13.98 3.51
CA SER A 47 -8.91 13.04 3.21
C SER A 47 -8.22 12.53 4.48
N GLN A 48 -7.68 11.32 4.38
CA GLN A 48 -6.85 10.71 5.41
C GLN A 48 -5.41 10.56 4.91
N TRP A 49 -4.43 10.86 5.76
CA TRP A 49 -3.01 10.63 5.49
C TRP A 49 -2.54 9.27 6.01
N LEU A 50 -1.82 8.52 5.17
CA LEU A 50 -1.08 7.32 5.55
C LEU A 50 0.42 7.55 5.30
N PRO A 51 1.29 7.39 6.31
CA PRO A 51 2.71 7.74 6.20
C PRO A 51 3.45 6.82 5.23
N GLY A 52 4.50 7.35 4.60
CA GLY A 52 5.36 6.58 3.70
C GLY A 52 6.35 7.44 2.93
N PHE A 53 7.09 6.79 2.02
CA PHE A 53 8.11 7.44 1.22
C PHE A 53 7.96 7.02 -0.25
N SER A 54 7.58 7.98 -1.09
CA SER A 54 7.35 7.78 -2.53
C SER A 54 6.55 6.52 -2.87
N PRO A 55 5.35 6.29 -2.28
CA PRO A 55 4.62 5.05 -2.54
C PRO A 55 4.18 4.96 -4.01
N LEU A 56 4.70 3.97 -4.73
CA LEU A 56 4.33 3.61 -6.11
C LEU A 56 3.66 2.23 -6.12
N GLY A 57 2.89 1.89 -7.16
CA GLY A 57 2.44 0.49 -7.27
C GLY A 57 1.56 -0.03 -6.14
N ARG A 58 0.58 0.75 -5.68
CA ARG A 58 -0.30 0.40 -4.55
C ARG A 58 -1.35 -0.62 -4.98
N THR A 59 -1.67 -1.55 -4.09
CA THR A 59 -2.70 -2.57 -4.31
C THR A 59 -3.77 -2.49 -3.23
N ILE A 60 -5.01 -2.72 -3.61
CA ILE A 60 -6.17 -2.77 -2.72
C ILE A 60 -6.79 -4.16 -2.89
N ALA A 61 -6.98 -4.87 -1.78
CA ALA A 61 -7.65 -6.17 -1.73
C ALA A 61 -8.07 -6.45 -0.28
N ASP A 62 -9.03 -7.35 -0.08
CA ASP A 62 -9.33 -7.91 1.25
C ASP A 62 -8.33 -9.05 1.51
N PHE A 63 -7.22 -8.74 2.20
CA PHE A 63 -6.14 -9.70 2.41
C PHE A 63 -6.43 -10.60 3.63
N ASP A 64 -7.19 -10.13 4.63
CA ASP A 64 -7.51 -10.94 5.82
C ASP A 64 -8.90 -11.61 5.76
N GLY A 65 -9.69 -11.33 4.72
CA GLY A 65 -10.99 -11.95 4.49
C GLY A 65 -12.08 -11.43 5.42
N ASP A 66 -11.88 -10.27 6.06
CA ASP A 66 -12.83 -9.71 7.02
C ASP A 66 -14.00 -8.95 6.35
N GLY A 67 -13.97 -8.81 5.03
CA GLY A 67 -14.97 -8.10 4.22
C GLY A 67 -14.71 -6.60 4.09
N HIS A 68 -13.61 -6.09 4.65
CA HIS A 68 -13.13 -4.73 4.45
C HIS A 68 -11.91 -4.72 3.52
N LEU A 69 -11.81 -3.70 2.68
CA LEU A 69 -10.64 -3.58 1.81
C LEU A 69 -9.41 -3.13 2.60
N ASP A 70 -8.30 -3.81 2.36
CA ASP A 70 -6.99 -3.44 2.87
C ASP A 70 -6.17 -2.72 1.81
N ILE A 71 -5.12 -2.03 2.26
CA ILE A 71 -4.24 -1.24 1.39
C ILE A 71 -2.81 -1.70 1.55
N PHE A 72 -2.24 -2.29 0.51
CA PHE A 72 -0.80 -2.38 0.37
C PHE A 72 -0.23 -1.06 -0.16
N SER A 73 0.48 -0.34 0.70
CA SER A 73 1.19 0.89 0.40
C SER A 73 2.69 0.63 0.48
N PRO A 74 3.32 0.21 -0.63
CA PRO A 74 4.75 -0.02 -0.66
C PRO A 74 5.54 1.29 -0.73
N GLN A 75 6.86 1.18 -0.63
CA GLN A 75 7.78 2.31 -0.70
C GLN A 75 8.73 2.14 -1.90
N HIS A 76 8.84 3.19 -2.71
CA HIS A 76 9.82 3.24 -3.81
C HIS A 76 11.19 3.74 -3.34
N SER A 77 11.22 4.57 -2.31
CA SER A 77 12.41 5.08 -1.65
C SER A 77 12.15 5.14 -0.15
N GLY A 78 13.19 5.20 0.66
CA GLY A 78 13.16 5.66 2.04
C GLY A 78 13.77 7.05 2.16
N GLU A 79 13.99 7.54 3.37
CA GLU A 79 14.63 8.85 3.61
C GLU A 79 16.05 8.91 3.03
N LEU A 80 16.83 7.83 3.16
CA LEU A 80 18.25 7.78 2.80
C LEU A 80 18.64 6.58 1.94
N THR A 81 17.73 5.65 1.66
CA THR A 81 18.02 4.39 0.97
C THR A 81 16.88 3.97 0.05
N ARG A 82 17.11 3.02 -0.86
CA ARG A 82 16.08 2.41 -1.70
C ARG A 82 15.96 0.90 -1.49
N GLU A 83 16.71 0.35 -0.54
CA GLU A 83 16.70 -1.06 -0.16
C GLU A 83 16.16 -1.27 1.25
N ASP A 84 15.70 -2.49 1.52
CA ASP A 84 15.17 -2.92 2.81
C ASP A 84 14.09 -1.98 3.37
N LEU A 85 13.20 -1.53 2.47
CA LEU A 85 12.15 -0.56 2.76
C LEU A 85 10.95 -1.21 3.44
N ALA A 86 10.43 -0.52 4.46
CA ALA A 86 9.22 -0.92 5.17
C ALA A 86 7.97 -0.62 4.33
N CYS A 87 7.47 -1.65 3.64
CA CYS A 87 6.21 -1.59 2.90
C CYS A 87 5.07 -2.05 3.81
N HIS A 88 3.95 -1.33 3.80
CA HIS A 88 2.89 -1.58 4.78
C HIS A 88 1.62 -2.12 4.13
N ILE A 89 1.01 -3.12 4.74
CA ILE A 89 -0.40 -3.47 4.54
C ILE A 89 -1.18 -2.78 5.65
N TYR A 90 -1.99 -1.79 5.32
CA TYR A 90 -2.92 -1.15 6.26
C TYR A 90 -4.24 -1.91 6.25
N TRP A 91 -4.61 -2.45 7.41
CA TRP A 91 -5.80 -3.30 7.54
C TRP A 91 -7.05 -2.44 7.70
N GLY A 92 -8.00 -2.57 6.77
CA GLY A 92 -9.29 -1.85 6.75
C GLY A 92 -10.28 -2.43 7.75
N SER A 93 -11.18 -1.62 8.31
CA SER A 93 -12.24 -2.10 9.20
C SER A 93 -13.47 -1.21 9.11
N ALA A 94 -14.53 -1.61 9.82
CA ALA A 94 -15.70 -0.79 10.09
C ALA A 94 -15.41 0.58 10.74
N THR A 95 -14.22 0.79 11.33
CA THR A 95 -13.79 2.10 11.87
C THR A 95 -12.81 2.84 10.96
N GLY A 96 -12.57 2.32 9.76
CA GLY A 96 -11.62 2.84 8.78
C GLY A 96 -10.16 2.45 9.07
N PHE A 97 -9.24 3.11 8.36
CA PHE A 97 -7.81 2.81 8.46
C PHE A 97 -7.15 3.50 9.65
N HIS A 98 -6.18 2.82 10.26
CA HIS A 98 -5.34 3.39 11.31
C HIS A 98 -3.85 3.14 11.02
N THR A 99 -3.02 4.16 11.23
CA THR A 99 -1.57 4.07 10.96
C THR A 99 -0.85 2.99 11.79
N ARG A 100 -1.46 2.54 12.89
CA ARG A 100 -0.91 1.49 13.77
C ARG A 100 -1.48 0.10 13.48
N ARG A 101 -2.60 -0.02 12.77
CA ARG A 101 -3.18 -1.31 12.41
C ARG A 101 -2.66 -1.69 11.03
N ARG A 102 -1.43 -2.21 11.02
CA ARG A 102 -0.72 -2.58 9.79
C ARG A 102 0.28 -3.69 10.01
N SER A 103 0.57 -4.44 8.96
CA SER A 103 1.73 -5.34 8.88
C SER A 103 2.82 -4.72 8.02
N THR A 104 4.07 -5.19 8.18
CA THR A 104 5.21 -4.65 7.46
C THR A 104 5.93 -5.76 6.70
N LEU A 105 6.12 -5.54 5.42
CA LEU A 105 6.91 -6.37 4.51
C LEU A 105 8.15 -5.61 4.10
N ILE A 106 9.29 -6.29 4.02
CA ILE A 106 10.56 -5.68 3.62
C ILE A 106 10.74 -5.91 2.12
N CYS A 107 10.81 -4.81 1.36
CA CYS A 107 10.98 -4.82 -0.10
C CYS A 107 12.06 -3.84 -0.55
N ASP A 108 12.49 -3.92 -1.81
CA ASP A 108 13.47 -3.01 -2.39
C ASP A 108 12.81 -2.17 -3.47
N SER A 109 12.82 -0.85 -3.30
CA SER A 109 12.36 0.14 -4.28
C SER A 109 11.19 -0.32 -5.15
N VAL A 110 10.04 -0.52 -4.53
CA VAL A 110 8.88 -1.11 -5.22
C VAL A 110 8.41 -0.17 -6.32
N ASN A 111 8.10 -0.72 -7.49
CA ASN A 111 7.50 0.01 -8.60
C ASN A 111 6.03 -0.34 -8.78
N ASP A 112 5.73 -1.64 -8.69
CA ASP A 112 4.37 -2.15 -8.86
C ASP A 112 4.05 -3.32 -7.93
N SER A 113 2.77 -3.59 -7.74
CA SER A 113 2.31 -4.78 -7.03
C SER A 113 0.97 -5.28 -7.57
N LEU A 114 0.64 -6.53 -7.26
CA LEU A 114 -0.61 -7.17 -7.64
C LEU A 114 -1.07 -8.11 -6.53
N ALA A 115 -2.37 -8.15 -6.29
CA ALA A 115 -3.00 -9.12 -5.38
C ALA A 115 -3.76 -10.19 -6.17
N GLY A 116 -3.74 -11.41 -5.65
CA GLY A 116 -4.49 -12.53 -6.18
C GLY A 116 -4.15 -13.82 -5.45
N ASP A 117 -5.02 -14.82 -5.51
CA ASP A 117 -4.72 -16.16 -5.02
C ASP A 117 -3.79 -16.86 -6.02
N PHE A 118 -2.47 -16.84 -5.76
CA PHE A 118 -1.47 -17.35 -6.70
C PHE A 118 -1.13 -18.81 -6.44
N ASN A 119 -1.39 -19.32 -5.24
CA ASN A 119 -1.13 -20.72 -4.86
C ASN A 119 -2.39 -21.61 -4.87
N GLY A 120 -3.58 -21.03 -5.00
CA GLY A 120 -4.86 -21.73 -5.05
C GLY A 120 -5.41 -22.15 -3.69
N ASP A 121 -4.99 -21.52 -2.58
CA ASP A 121 -5.44 -21.87 -1.23
C ASP A 121 -6.69 -21.10 -0.76
N GLY A 122 -7.18 -20.17 -1.59
CA GLY A 122 -8.35 -19.35 -1.31
C GLY A 122 -8.05 -18.08 -0.51
N LEU A 123 -6.79 -17.80 -0.18
CA LEU A 123 -6.34 -16.57 0.43
C LEU A 123 -5.72 -15.65 -0.63
N ILE A 124 -5.84 -14.34 -0.42
CA ILE A 124 -5.25 -13.37 -1.35
C ILE A 124 -3.76 -13.21 -1.02
N ASP A 125 -2.91 -13.53 -2.00
CA ASP A 125 -1.46 -13.31 -1.97
C ASP A 125 -1.08 -11.95 -2.56
N LEU A 126 0.20 -11.58 -2.41
CA LEU A 126 0.75 -10.31 -2.91
C LEU A 126 2.04 -10.53 -3.71
N ALA A 127 2.05 -10.11 -4.98
CA ALA A 127 3.24 -10.03 -5.81
C ALA A 127 3.77 -8.60 -5.86
N VAL A 128 5.09 -8.41 -5.76
CA VAL A 128 5.74 -7.10 -5.67
C VAL A 128 6.91 -7.02 -6.66
N ALA A 129 6.86 -6.04 -7.56
CA ALA A 129 7.90 -5.76 -8.53
C ALA A 129 8.90 -4.72 -7.97
N CYS A 130 10.14 -5.17 -7.73
CA CYS A 130 11.22 -4.34 -7.18
C CYS A 130 12.06 -3.73 -8.31
N HIS A 131 12.40 -2.45 -8.20
CA HIS A 131 13.07 -1.71 -9.28
C HIS A 131 14.60 -1.64 -9.17
N THR A 132 15.12 -1.45 -7.96
CA THR A 132 16.55 -1.26 -7.74
C THR A 132 16.96 -1.66 -6.33
N ARG A 133 18.20 -2.08 -6.20
CA ARG A 133 18.89 -2.37 -4.94
C ARG A 133 20.34 -1.92 -5.10
N HIS A 134 20.90 -1.24 -4.11
CA HIS A 134 22.28 -0.74 -4.16
C HIS A 134 22.61 0.07 -5.43
N GLY A 135 21.62 0.79 -5.96
CA GLY A 135 21.76 1.71 -7.08
C GLY A 135 21.93 1.11 -8.49
N ASN A 136 21.86 -0.22 -8.67
CA ASN A 136 22.22 -0.86 -9.95
C ASN A 136 21.06 -1.54 -10.71
N HIS A 137 19.79 -1.26 -10.39
CA HIS A 137 18.59 -1.83 -11.03
C HIS A 137 18.53 -3.38 -11.05
N ARG A 138 19.35 -4.04 -10.22
CA ARG A 138 19.32 -5.50 -10.05
C ARG A 138 18.59 -5.81 -8.75
N ALA A 139 17.26 -5.86 -8.84
CA ALA A 139 16.39 -6.28 -7.75
C ALA A 139 15.56 -7.48 -8.17
N PHE A 140 15.12 -8.27 -7.19
CA PHE A 140 14.25 -9.41 -7.41
C PHE A 140 12.82 -9.04 -7.03
N SER A 141 11.88 -9.39 -7.89
CA SER A 141 10.46 -9.36 -7.51
C SER A 141 10.19 -10.43 -6.47
N ARG A 142 9.19 -10.20 -5.61
CA ARG A 142 8.82 -11.12 -4.53
C ARG A 142 7.35 -11.50 -4.66
N VAL A 143 7.02 -12.72 -4.25
CA VAL A 143 5.63 -13.12 -3.99
C VAL A 143 5.55 -13.45 -2.52
N PHE A 144 4.54 -12.90 -1.86
CA PHE A 144 4.25 -13.07 -0.46
C PHE A 144 2.99 -13.92 -0.38
N TYR A 145 3.12 -15.15 0.10
CA TYR A 145 1.99 -16.07 0.25
C TYR A 145 1.30 -15.85 1.58
N ASN A 146 0.01 -15.58 1.54
CA ASN A 146 -0.79 -15.35 2.72
C ASN A 146 -1.05 -16.67 3.45
N ASP A 147 -0.81 -16.70 4.77
CA ASP A 147 -1.00 -17.89 5.58
C ASP A 147 -2.19 -17.78 6.55
N GLY A 148 -3.02 -16.75 6.37
CA GLY A 148 -4.20 -16.49 7.19
C GLY A 148 -3.87 -15.98 8.59
N THR A 149 -2.61 -15.62 8.86
CA THR A 149 -2.18 -15.05 10.14
C THR A 149 -2.00 -13.54 10.06
N ALA A 150 -2.18 -12.84 11.19
CA ALA A 150 -2.00 -11.38 11.27
C ALA A 150 -0.57 -10.89 10.92
N SER A 151 0.43 -11.78 10.88
CA SER A 151 1.78 -11.49 10.38
C SER A 151 1.86 -11.39 8.85
N GLY A 152 0.87 -11.97 8.16
CA GLY A 152 0.50 -11.63 6.79
C GLY A 152 1.58 -11.86 5.75
N THR A 153 2.30 -13.00 5.81
CA THR A 153 2.85 -13.77 4.65
C THR A 153 4.17 -14.49 4.96
N ARG A 154 4.42 -15.60 4.23
CA ARG A 154 5.76 -16.22 4.12
C ARG A 154 6.37 -15.89 2.75
N GLY A 155 7.65 -15.48 2.76
CA GLY A 155 8.43 -15.17 1.55
C GLY A 155 9.30 -16.31 1.09
#